data_AF-A0A503IF08-F1
#
_entry.id   AF-A0A503IF08-F1
#
_cell.length_a   1.000
_cell.length_b   1.000
_cell.length_c   1.000
_cell.angle_alpha   90.00
_cell.angle_beta   90.00
_cell.angle_gamma   90.00
#
_symmetry.space_group_name_H-M   'P 1'
#
loop_
_entity.id
_entity.type
_entity.pdbx_description
1 polymer ?
#
loop_
_entity_poly.entity_id
_entity_poly.type
_entity_poly.pdbx_seq_one_letter_code
_entity_poly.pdbx_strand_id
1 'polypeptide(L)' 'MKRLKEDGLELVSIRGSHHKFRKGEIVLIVPHPEKDLPTGTARAIAKQAG' A
#
# COMPACT_ATOMS: atom_id res chain seq x y z
N MET A 1 5.46 5.10 -2.40
CA MET A 1 5.43 3.70 -2.86
C MET A 1 6.78 2.96 -2.82
N LYS A 2 7.96 3.62 -2.73
CA LYS A 2 9.27 2.93 -2.70
C LYS A 2 9.40 1.89 -1.58
N ARG A 3 9.01 2.25 -0.35
CA ARG A 3 9.10 1.36 0.82
C ARG A 3 8.27 0.07 0.71
N LEU A 4 7.07 0.12 0.13
CA LEU A 4 6.27 -1.10 -0.08
C LEU A 4 6.89 -2.03 -1.13
N LYS A 5 7.51 -1.48 -2.19
CA LYS A 5 8.24 -2.31 -3.16
C LYS A 5 9.49 -2.95 -2.53
N GLU A 6 10.17 -2.24 -1.64
CA GLU A 6 11.32 -2.77 -0.90
C GLU A 6 10.89 -3.87 0.08
N ASP A 7 9.67 -3.82 0.60
CA ASP A 7 9.08 -4.86 1.45
C ASP A 7 8.63 -6.12 0.69
N GLY A 8 8.81 -6.19 -0.63
CA GLY A 8 8.40 -7.34 -1.45
C GLY A 8 6.89 -7.45 -1.65
N LEU A 9 6.15 -6.34 -1.52
CA LEU A 9 4.72 -6.29 -1.79
C LEU A 9 4.47 -6.30 -3.31
N GLU A 10 3.83 -7.35 -3.80
CA GLU A 10 3.44 -7.52 -5.19
C GLU A 10 2.14 -6.76 -5.47
N LEU A 11 2.11 -5.99 -6.56
CA LEU A 11 0.90 -5.31 -6.98
C LEU A 11 -0.03 -6.30 -7.69
N VAL A 12 -1.16 -6.62 -7.06
CA VAL A 12 -2.13 -7.58 -7.59
C VAL A 12 -3.05 -6.91 -8.60
N SER A 13 -3.56 -5.73 -8.26
CA SER A 13 -4.55 -5.05 -9.09
C SER A 13 -4.62 -3.58 -8.77
N ILE A 14 -5.01 -2.78 -9.76
CA ILE A 14 -5.25 -1.35 -9.61
C ILE A 14 -6.68 -1.08 -10.07
N ARG A 15 -7.48 -0.45 -9.22
CA ARG A 15 -8.80 0.06 -9.59
C ARG A 15 -8.86 1.55 -9.35
N GLY A 16 -8.63 2.32 -10.41
CA GLY A 16 -8.57 3.77 -10.38
C GLY A 16 -7.54 4.24 -9.34
N SER A 17 -8.04 4.93 -8.32
CA SER A 17 -7.26 5.45 -7.20
C SER A 17 -6.92 4.42 -6.11
N HIS A 18 -7.17 3.12 -6.28
CA HIS A 18 -6.84 2.12 -5.26
C HIS A 18 -5.87 1.08 -5.80
N HIS A 19 -4.70 0.97 -5.17
CA HIS A 19 -3.67 -0.01 -5.50
C HIS A 19 -3.73 -1.16 -4.50
N LYS A 20 -3.99 -2.37 -4.98
CA LYS A 20 -4.02 -3.58 -4.18
C LYS A 20 -2.65 -4.25 -4.23
N PHE A 21 -1.99 -4.32 -3.10
CA PHE A 21 -0.73 -4.98 -2.86
C PHE A 21 -0.93 -6.29 -2.08
N ARG A 22 -0.08 -7.27 -2.30
CA ARG A 22 -0.08 -8.55 -1.60
C ARG A 22 1.35 -8.97 -1.26
N LYS A 23 1.55 -9.47 -0.05
CA LYS A 23 2.80 -10.10 0.41
C LYS A 23 2.43 -11.40 1.12
N GLY A 24 2.50 -12.51 0.39
CA GLY A 24 2.06 -13.83 0.87
C GLY A 24 0.55 -13.86 1.19
N GLU A 25 0.23 -14.00 2.48
CA GLU A 25 -1.15 -13.96 3.02
C GLU A 25 -1.67 -12.54 3.30
N ILE A 26 -0.78 -11.55 3.41
CA ILE A 26 -1.18 -10.18 3.73
C ILE A 26 -1.62 -9.46 2.46
N VAL A 27 -2.84 -8.92 2.48
CA VAL A 27 -3.40 -8.09 1.40
C VAL A 27 -3.57 -6.66 1.92
N LEU A 28 -2.94 -5.71 1.24
CA LEU A 28 -2.95 -4.29 1.56
C LEU A 28 -3.57 -3.50 0.42
N ILE A 29 -4.49 -2.59 0.73
CA ILE A 29 -5.08 -1.68 -0.26
C ILE A 29 -4.60 -0.28 0.07
N VAL A 30 -3.86 0.31 -0.85
CA VAL A 30 -3.32 1.66 -0.74
C VAL A 30 -4.14 2.58 -1.63
N PRO A 31 -4.92 3.51 -1.04
CA PRO A 31 -5.53 4.57 -1.83
C PRO A 31 -4.43 5.52 -2.33
N HIS A 32 -4.55 5.93 -3.59
CA HIS A 32 -3.68 6.80 -4.34
C HIS A 32 -4.57 7.83 -5.04
N PRO A 33 -4.55 9.08 -4.57
CA PRO A 33 -3.46 9.97 -4.98
C PRO A 33 -2.49 10.24 -3.83
N GLU A 34 -1.19 10.31 -4.17
CA GLU A 34 -0.07 10.54 -3.25
C GLU A 34 -0.19 11.81 -2.39
N LYS A 35 -1.13 12.70 -2.73
CA LYS A 35 -1.37 13.99 -2.11
C LYS A 35 -2.43 13.97 -0.99
N ASP A 36 -3.24 12.91 -0.89
CA ASP A 36 -4.45 12.86 -0.04
C ASP A 36 -4.39 11.78 1.06
N LEU A 37 -3.25 11.11 1.24
CA LEU A 37 -3.08 10.16 2.33
C LEU A 37 -2.77 10.93 3.62
N PRO A 38 -3.68 10.98 4.61
CA PRO A 38 -3.33 11.52 5.91
C PRO A 38 -2.20 10.69 6.51
N THR A 39 -1.25 11.35 7.17
CA THR A 39 -0.03 10.74 7.72
C THR A 39 -0.32 9.54 8.63
N GLY A 40 -1.48 9.55 9.30
CA GLY A 40 -1.96 8.41 10.10
C GLY A 40 -2.23 7.16 9.26
N THR A 41 -2.93 7.30 8.13
CA THR A 41 -3.21 6.18 7.21
C THR A 41 -1.94 5.69 6.55
N ALA A 42 -1.04 6.59 6.15
CA ALA A 42 0.27 6.19 5.60
C ALA A 42 1.12 5.42 6.63
N ARG A 43 1.11 5.84 7.90
CA ARG A 43 1.78 5.12 9.00
C ARG A 43 1.12 3.78 9.32
N ALA A 44 -0.21 3.70 9.31
CA ALA A 44 -0.94 2.46 9.53
C ALA A 44 -0.63 1.42 8.43
N ILE A 45 -0.64 1.86 7.16
CA ILE A 45 -0.24 1.03 6.01
C ILE A 45 1.22 0.60 6.15
N ALA A 46 2.13 1.50 6.53
CA ALA A 46 3.54 1.15 6.74
C ALA A 46 3.73 0.15 7.90
N LYS A 47 2.96 0.29 8.98
CA LYS A 47 2.98 -0.64 10.13
C LYS A 47 2.40 -2.01 9.79
N GLN A 48 1.47 -2.09 8.84
CA GLN A 48 0.86 -3.33 8.39
C GLN A 48 1.67 -3.99 7.25
N ALA A 49 2.55 -3.24 6.60
CA ALA A 49 3.46 -3.71 5.56
C ALA A 49 4.76 -4.33 6.11
N GLY A 50 5.27 -3.79 7.23
CA GLY A 50 6.38 -4.38 8.01
C GLY A 50 5.89 -5.35 9.07
#